data_AF-A0A0C9SKR8-F1
#
_entry.id   AF-A0A0C9SKR8-F1
#
_cell.length_a   1.000
_cell.length_b   1.000
_cell.length_c   1.000
_cell.angle_alpha   90.00
_cell.angle_beta   90.00
_cell.angle_gamma   90.00
#
_symmetry.space_group_name_H-M   'P 1'
#
loop_
_entity.id
_entity.type
_entity.pdbx_description
1 polymer ?
#
loop_
_entity_poly.entity_id
_entity_poly.type
_entity_poly.pdbx_seq_one_letter_code
_entity_poly.pdbx_strand_id
1 'polypeptide(L)'
;MFVLCPTPIELQYISNMATTSTRIPKATSNSKDIARHDSPLDLQTVHAALAALGAPPMTPSEFERLYKGPLAHLLSAWVEQVRGRQATAAARCQIHGVLQGEKRQAVDSPSRVEAQKAAARLAGAKHSLDALQRKLGERQDALDAAHAEAARLQAELEHKQRVGLLLSVLEAKETLRTRRFEEMARLMDDLRKAAAGDAEKELPVLETQQDKASEAMEIPRPSHTRDALATLHALHVSQTTNADAERQLRASIARATNFPECDPHVESLLRECTDLAQRRASRAPPPPPDLEGLEQSIRVKEDTLQRLSDASIAYGFLCDHLIRSVATFNKTTASDLRTSLEDVGDAKGHVEILQWLVTHAPSLEADTSFEQDVKKAFNIHGEAAWGNIIGRVQDTVRETHAQRSFLADASLGAPRAPATDLTPLVQSQVETSHRTHDAAAQLLQRKVEKANVAETLVRDVEEVLAEAGALAGAGLERR
;
A
#
# COMPACT_ATOMS: atom_id res chain seq x y z
N MET A 1 -11.17 -35.68 14.72
CA MET A 1 -11.03 -37.00 14.05
C MET A 1 -12.22 -37.19 13.13
N PHE A 2 -12.17 -36.57 11.96
CA PHE A 2 -13.05 -36.84 10.82
C PHE A 2 -12.13 -36.76 9.61
N VAL A 3 -11.84 -37.93 9.04
CA VAL A 3 -11.01 -38.10 7.86
C VAL A 3 -11.95 -37.99 6.68
N LEU A 4 -11.80 -36.93 5.87
CA LEU A 4 -12.40 -36.86 4.54
C LEU A 4 -11.28 -37.01 3.52
N CYS A 5 -11.17 -38.21 2.97
CA CYS A 5 -10.40 -38.51 1.77
C CYS A 5 -10.97 -37.71 0.58
N PRO A 6 -10.14 -37.11 -0.27
CA PRO A 6 -10.56 -36.73 -1.61
C PRO A 6 -10.48 -37.97 -2.53
N THR A 7 -11.59 -38.33 -3.14
CA THR A 7 -11.64 -39.25 -4.28
C THR A 7 -11.04 -38.58 -5.51
N PRO A 8 -10.21 -39.28 -6.31
CA PRO A 8 -9.78 -38.78 -7.61
C PRO A 8 -10.91 -39.07 -8.61
N ILE A 9 -11.62 -38.03 -9.04
CA ILE A 9 -12.53 -38.16 -10.18
C ILE A 9 -11.69 -38.00 -11.45
N GLU A 10 -11.80 -39.04 -12.27
CA GLU A 10 -11.13 -39.28 -13.53
C GLU A 10 -11.21 -38.08 -14.48
N LEU A 11 -10.04 -37.53 -14.83
CA LEU A 11 -9.83 -36.73 -16.04
C LEU A 11 -9.57 -37.69 -17.21
N GLN A 12 -10.61 -38.33 -17.71
CA GLN A 12 -10.62 -38.95 -19.04
C GLN A 12 -12.00 -38.75 -19.67
N TYR A 13 -12.02 -38.38 -20.95
CA TYR A 13 -13.15 -37.83 -21.73
C TYR A 13 -13.44 -36.37 -21.37
N ILE A 14 -13.03 -35.37 -22.17
CA ILE A 14 -13.45 -35.14 -23.55
C ILE A 14 -12.28 -34.50 -24.32
N SER A 15 -11.58 -35.31 -25.12
CA SER A 15 -10.81 -34.85 -26.27
C SER A 15 -11.23 -35.73 -27.43
N ASN A 16 -12.34 -35.36 -28.07
CA ASN A 16 -12.81 -35.85 -29.37
C ASN A 16 -14.17 -35.19 -29.67
N MET A 17 -14.16 -33.90 -30.02
CA MET A 17 -15.27 -33.27 -30.72
C MET A 17 -14.70 -32.55 -31.95
N ALA A 18 -14.71 -33.31 -33.04
CA ALA A 18 -14.92 -32.89 -34.41
C ALA A 18 -14.49 -31.46 -34.78
N THR A 19 -13.29 -31.35 -35.35
CA THR A 19 -13.01 -30.34 -36.38
C THR A 19 -13.91 -30.63 -37.59
N THR A 20 -15.16 -30.17 -37.58
CA THR A 20 -15.94 -30.04 -38.81
C THR A 20 -15.33 -28.90 -39.61
N SER A 21 -14.36 -29.28 -40.44
CA SER A 21 -13.84 -28.54 -41.58
C SER A 21 -15.02 -28.04 -42.44
N THR A 22 -15.50 -26.84 -42.16
CA THR A 22 -16.29 -26.05 -43.10
C THR A 22 -15.38 -25.71 -44.28
N ARG A 23 -15.40 -26.59 -45.29
CA ARG A 23 -14.95 -26.27 -46.65
C ARG A 23 -15.81 -25.12 -47.16
N ILE A 24 -15.40 -23.90 -46.84
CA ILE A 24 -15.64 -22.76 -47.71
C ILE A 24 -14.87 -23.10 -48.99
N PRO A 25 -15.49 -23.20 -50.17
CA PRO A 25 -14.73 -23.16 -51.41
C PRO A 25 -14.08 -21.79 -51.46
N LYS A 26 -12.85 -21.67 -50.97
CA LYS A 26 -11.96 -20.58 -51.34
C LYS A 26 -11.99 -20.59 -52.85
N ALA A 27 -12.50 -19.52 -53.44
CA ALA A 27 -12.25 -19.21 -54.82
C ALA A 27 -10.74 -19.33 -54.99
N THR A 28 -10.30 -20.41 -55.62
CA THR A 28 -8.93 -20.54 -56.07
C THR A 28 -8.74 -19.38 -57.02
N SER A 29 -8.14 -18.29 -56.53
CA SER A 29 -7.32 -17.47 -57.38
C SER A 29 -6.28 -18.44 -57.93
N ASN A 30 -6.58 -18.99 -59.11
CA ASN A 30 -5.58 -19.57 -60.00
C ASN A 30 -4.67 -18.41 -60.41
N SER A 31 -3.88 -17.91 -59.46
CA SER A 31 -2.52 -17.43 -59.68
C SER A 31 -1.65 -18.68 -59.79
N LYS A 32 -2.05 -19.60 -60.66
CA LYS A 32 -1.12 -20.54 -61.27
C LYS A 32 -0.27 -19.66 -62.16
N ASP A 33 1.02 -19.71 -61.89
CA ASP A 33 2.09 -19.34 -62.78
C ASP A 33 1.59 -19.22 -64.22
N ILE A 34 1.56 -17.98 -64.72
CA ILE A 34 1.68 -17.72 -66.15
C ILE A 34 3.12 -18.12 -66.49
N ALA A 35 3.37 -19.43 -66.46
CA ALA A 35 4.43 -20.03 -67.23
C ALA A 35 4.07 -19.66 -68.67
N ARG A 36 4.81 -18.69 -69.18
CA ARG A 36 4.68 -18.16 -70.53
C ARG A 36 4.64 -19.36 -71.48
N HIS A 37 3.45 -19.67 -71.99
CA HIS A 37 3.32 -20.44 -73.22
C HIS A 37 3.81 -19.53 -74.36
N ASP A 38 5.11 -19.27 -74.41
CA ASP A 38 5.79 -18.65 -75.54
C ASP A 38 5.97 -19.70 -76.64
N SER A 39 4.86 -20.33 -77.05
CA SER A 39 4.82 -20.94 -78.37
C SER A 39 4.47 -19.80 -79.33
N PRO A 40 5.43 -19.23 -80.07
CA PRO A 40 5.11 -18.19 -81.03
C PRO A 40 4.02 -18.73 -81.96
N LEU A 41 2.88 -18.05 -81.97
CA LEU A 41 1.80 -18.33 -82.92
C LEU A 41 2.42 -18.39 -84.33
N ASP A 42 1.99 -19.37 -85.12
CA ASP A 42 2.52 -19.59 -86.45
C ASP A 42 2.43 -18.29 -87.27
N LEU A 43 3.53 -17.89 -87.90
CA LEU A 43 3.71 -16.60 -88.55
C LEU A 43 2.58 -16.31 -89.56
N GLN A 44 2.14 -17.35 -90.28
CA GLN A 44 1.06 -17.26 -91.25
C GLN A 44 -0.29 -16.95 -90.57
N THR A 45 -0.53 -17.51 -89.38
CA THR A 45 -1.77 -17.26 -88.63
C THR A 45 -1.86 -15.83 -88.12
N VAL A 46 -0.75 -15.24 -87.67
CA VAL A 46 -0.71 -13.84 -87.22
C VAL A 46 -0.83 -12.90 -88.42
N HIS A 47 -0.16 -13.18 -89.53
CA HIS A 47 -0.26 -12.39 -90.76
C HIS A 47 -1.69 -12.38 -91.32
N ALA A 48 -2.33 -13.55 -91.43
CA ALA A 48 -3.71 -13.67 -91.88
C ALA A 48 -4.70 -12.96 -90.94
N ALA A 49 -4.50 -13.06 -89.62
CA ALA A 49 -5.34 -12.38 -88.64
C ALA A 49 -5.20 -10.85 -88.74
N LEU A 50 -3.97 -10.33 -88.90
CA LEU A 50 -3.75 -8.90 -89.09
C LEU A 50 -4.34 -8.40 -90.41
N ALA A 51 -4.23 -9.18 -91.49
CA ALA A 51 -4.87 -8.88 -92.77
C ALA A 51 -6.41 -8.81 -92.64
N ALA A 52 -7.02 -9.75 -91.89
CA ALA A 52 -8.45 -9.73 -91.61
C ALA A 52 -8.89 -8.51 -90.76
N LEU A 53 -7.96 -7.91 -90.00
CA LEU A 53 -8.16 -6.67 -89.25
C LEU A 53 -7.90 -5.40 -90.08
N GLY A 54 -7.62 -5.53 -91.38
CA GLY A 54 -7.40 -4.41 -92.29
C GLY A 54 -5.98 -3.86 -92.28
N ALA A 55 -4.99 -4.66 -91.89
CA ALA A 55 -3.59 -4.27 -92.04
C ALA A 55 -3.23 -4.04 -93.52
N PRO A 56 -2.30 -3.13 -93.84
CA PRO A 56 -1.85 -2.88 -95.21
C PRO A 56 -1.36 -4.16 -95.90
N PRO A 57 -1.54 -4.30 -97.23
CA PRO A 57 -1.07 -5.49 -97.95
C PRO A 57 0.46 -5.56 -97.87
N MET A 58 0.95 -6.53 -97.10
CA MET A 58 2.37 -6.75 -96.86
C MET A 58 2.71 -8.16 -97.32
N THR A 59 3.81 -8.31 -98.07
CA THR A 59 4.23 -9.65 -98.52
C THR A 59 4.69 -10.48 -97.32
N PRO A 60 4.53 -11.82 -97.36
CA PRO A 60 4.90 -12.69 -96.22
C PRO A 60 6.39 -12.57 -95.86
N SER A 61 7.26 -12.33 -96.84
CA SER A 61 8.70 -12.08 -96.63
C SER A 61 8.99 -10.76 -95.91
N GLU A 62 8.19 -9.72 -96.15
CA GLU A 62 8.30 -8.44 -95.43
C GLU A 62 7.77 -8.59 -94.00
N PHE A 63 6.68 -9.34 -93.83
CA PHE A 63 6.13 -9.63 -92.51
C PHE A 63 7.08 -10.47 -91.65
N GLU A 64 7.77 -11.47 -92.23
CA GLU A 64 8.78 -12.26 -91.54
C GLU A 64 9.97 -11.42 -91.06
N ARG A 65 10.34 -10.38 -91.81
CA ARG A 65 11.37 -9.42 -91.36
C ARG A 65 10.88 -8.57 -90.18
N LEU A 66 9.61 -8.17 -90.20
CA LEU A 66 9.00 -7.34 -89.16
C LEU A 66 8.67 -8.14 -87.89
N TYR A 67 8.30 -9.42 -88.05
CA TYR A 67 7.91 -10.34 -86.99
C TYR A 67 9.13 -10.97 -86.32
N LYS A 68 10.01 -10.12 -85.77
CA LYS A 68 11.19 -10.52 -85.00
C LYS A 68 11.27 -9.76 -83.68
N GLY A 69 11.77 -10.44 -82.64
CA GLY A 69 12.04 -9.83 -81.34
C GLY A 69 10.78 -9.33 -80.61
N PRO A 70 10.89 -8.26 -79.81
CA PRO A 70 9.78 -7.75 -78.97
C PRO A 70 8.53 -7.36 -79.76
N LEU A 71 8.68 -6.90 -81.00
CA LEU A 71 7.56 -6.51 -81.85
C LEU A 71 6.68 -7.72 -82.24
N ALA A 72 7.29 -8.90 -82.44
CA ALA A 72 6.54 -10.13 -82.71
C ALA A 72 5.62 -10.50 -81.54
N HIS A 73 6.10 -10.36 -80.31
CA HIS A 73 5.29 -10.61 -79.11
C HIS A 73 4.12 -9.61 -78.99
N LEU A 74 4.35 -8.32 -79.29
CA LEU A 74 3.28 -7.32 -79.29
C LEU A 74 2.22 -7.61 -80.35
N LEU A 75 2.62 -8.00 -81.56
CA LEU A 75 1.71 -8.35 -82.64
C LEU A 75 0.88 -9.60 -82.31
N SER A 76 1.51 -10.63 -81.73
CA SER A 76 0.82 -11.83 -81.25
C SER A 76 -0.19 -11.50 -80.15
N ALA A 77 0.22 -10.74 -79.14
CA ALA A 77 -0.65 -10.34 -78.04
C ALA A 77 -1.85 -9.51 -78.53
N TRP A 78 -1.63 -8.64 -79.53
CA TRP A 78 -2.68 -7.83 -80.10
C TRP A 78 -3.70 -8.69 -80.87
N VAL A 79 -3.23 -9.64 -81.69
CA VAL A 79 -4.10 -10.59 -82.39
C VAL A 79 -4.90 -11.44 -81.40
N GLU A 80 -4.29 -11.95 -80.33
CA GLU A 80 -5.00 -12.69 -79.29
C GLU A 80 -6.06 -11.83 -78.59
N GLN A 81 -5.74 -10.58 -78.27
CA GLN A 81 -6.69 -9.67 -77.62
C GLN A 81 -7.89 -9.38 -78.52
N VAL A 82 -7.66 -9.17 -79.82
CA VAL A 82 -8.74 -8.90 -80.77
C VAL A 82 -9.59 -10.15 -81.00
N ARG A 83 -8.97 -11.33 -81.12
CA ARG A 83 -9.67 -12.62 -81.20
C ARG A 83 -10.53 -12.86 -79.96
N GLY A 84 -10.01 -12.58 -78.77
CA GLY A 84 -10.76 -12.67 -77.51
C GLY A 84 -11.96 -11.73 -77.48
N ARG A 85 -11.81 -10.49 -77.97
CA ARG A 85 -12.92 -9.52 -78.08
C ARG A 85 -13.99 -9.99 -79.07
N GLN A 86 -13.60 -10.51 -80.23
CA GLN A 86 -14.54 -11.04 -81.23
C GLN A 86 -15.30 -12.26 -80.71
N ALA A 87 -14.61 -13.20 -80.05
CA ALA A 87 -15.26 -14.35 -79.42
C ALA A 87 -16.25 -13.93 -78.32
N THR A 88 -15.88 -12.93 -77.51
CA THR A 88 -16.76 -12.37 -76.48
C THR A 88 -17.98 -11.68 -77.09
N ALA A 89 -17.79 -10.92 -78.18
CA ALA A 89 -18.88 -10.28 -78.90
C ALA A 89 -19.84 -11.32 -79.51
N ALA A 90 -19.31 -12.37 -80.15
CA ALA A 90 -20.11 -13.47 -80.69
C ALA A 90 -20.91 -14.19 -79.60
N ALA A 91 -20.30 -14.48 -78.45
CA ALA A 91 -20.98 -15.08 -77.30
C ALA A 91 -22.10 -14.17 -76.76
N ARG A 92 -21.86 -12.85 -76.66
CA ARG A 92 -22.90 -11.88 -76.28
C ARG A 92 -24.04 -11.84 -77.28
N CYS A 93 -23.76 -11.87 -78.58
CA CYS A 93 -24.78 -11.93 -79.62
C CYS A 93 -25.61 -13.21 -79.51
N GLN A 94 -24.99 -14.36 -79.21
CA GLN A 94 -25.71 -15.62 -78.97
C GLN A 94 -26.61 -15.53 -77.72
N ILE A 95 -26.08 -15.03 -76.60
CA ILE A 95 -26.86 -14.84 -75.36
C ILE A 95 -28.03 -13.89 -75.60
N HIS A 96 -27.80 -12.77 -76.27
CA HIS A 96 -28.87 -11.83 -76.62
C HIS A 96 -29.88 -12.43 -77.58
N GLY A 97 -29.44 -13.26 -78.53
CA GLY A 97 -30.33 -14.01 -79.43
C GLY A 97 -31.25 -14.97 -78.69
N VAL A 98 -30.72 -15.72 -77.72
CA VAL A 98 -31.52 -16.61 -76.86
C VAL A 98 -32.52 -15.81 -76.01
N LEU A 99 -32.06 -14.74 -75.36
CA LEU A 99 -32.92 -13.88 -74.52
C LEU A 99 -33.99 -13.13 -75.32
N GLN A 100 -33.74 -12.79 -76.58
CA GLN A 100 -34.74 -12.16 -77.46
C GLN A 100 -35.70 -13.17 -78.10
N GLY A 101 -35.23 -14.40 -78.39
CA GLY A 101 -36.08 -15.51 -78.83
C GLY A 101 -37.09 -15.93 -77.77
N GLU A 102 -36.68 -15.99 -76.51
CA GLU A 102 -37.55 -16.33 -75.37
C GLU A 102 -38.67 -15.30 -75.12
N LYS A 103 -38.47 -14.04 -75.50
CA LYS A 103 -39.49 -12.98 -75.33
C LYS A 103 -40.63 -13.06 -76.34
N ARG A 104 -40.49 -13.78 -77.45
CA ARG A 104 -41.51 -13.83 -78.53
C ARG A 104 -42.29 -15.14 -78.61
N GLN A 105 -41.86 -16.22 -77.94
CA GLN A 105 -42.47 -17.55 -78.07
C GLN A 105 -43.07 -18.15 -76.78
N ALA A 106 -43.10 -17.44 -75.65
CA ALA A 106 -43.51 -18.04 -74.38
C ALA A 106 -44.56 -17.22 -73.62
N VAL A 107 -45.80 -17.27 -74.10
CA VAL A 107 -47.00 -17.14 -73.26
C VAL A 107 -47.44 -18.58 -73.00
N ASP A 108 -47.32 -19.04 -71.75
CA ASP A 108 -47.85 -20.31 -71.22
C ASP A 108 -47.19 -21.64 -71.61
N SER A 109 -45.86 -21.77 -71.53
CA SER A 109 -45.23 -23.09 -71.40
C SER A 109 -45.15 -23.53 -69.92
N PRO A 110 -45.65 -24.73 -69.53
CA PRO A 110 -45.67 -25.19 -68.14
C PRO A 110 -44.27 -25.27 -67.50
N SER A 111 -43.25 -25.52 -68.32
CA SER A 111 -41.84 -25.52 -67.90
C SER A 111 -41.36 -24.16 -67.35
N ARG A 112 -41.88 -23.03 -67.85
CA ARG A 112 -41.53 -21.69 -67.33
C ARG A 112 -42.10 -21.45 -65.93
N VAL A 113 -43.33 -21.92 -65.68
CA VAL A 113 -43.97 -21.81 -64.35
C VAL A 113 -43.21 -22.67 -63.34
N GLU A 114 -42.77 -23.86 -63.72
CA GLU A 114 -41.94 -24.72 -62.87
C GLU A 114 -40.57 -24.10 -62.60
N ALA A 115 -39.91 -23.53 -63.62
CA ALA A 115 -38.64 -22.83 -63.46
C ALA A 115 -38.77 -21.60 -62.54
N GLN A 116 -39.86 -20.83 -62.66
CA GLN A 116 -40.14 -19.71 -61.76
C GLN A 116 -40.42 -20.16 -60.32
N LYS A 117 -41.19 -21.25 -60.13
CA LYS A 117 -41.40 -21.85 -58.81
C LYS A 117 -40.08 -22.35 -58.20
N ALA A 118 -39.22 -22.98 -58.99
CA ALA A 118 -37.90 -23.42 -58.55
C ALA A 118 -37.00 -22.23 -58.18
N ALA A 119 -37.00 -21.16 -58.99
CA ALA A 119 -36.27 -19.93 -58.69
C ALA A 119 -36.77 -19.25 -57.41
N ALA A 120 -38.08 -19.17 -57.21
CA ALA A 120 -38.69 -18.63 -55.99
C ALA A 120 -38.34 -19.47 -54.75
N ARG A 121 -38.35 -20.81 -54.87
CA ARG A 121 -37.91 -21.73 -53.79
C ARG A 121 -36.43 -21.54 -53.47
N LEU A 122 -35.58 -21.40 -54.48
CA LEU A 122 -34.15 -21.17 -54.30
C LEU A 122 -33.88 -19.79 -53.67
N ALA A 123 -34.61 -18.75 -54.05
CA ALA A 123 -34.54 -17.44 -53.41
C ALA A 123 -34.99 -17.50 -51.94
N GLY A 124 -36.10 -18.17 -51.65
CA GLY A 124 -36.57 -18.41 -50.28
C GLY A 124 -35.56 -19.18 -49.44
N ALA A 125 -34.94 -20.23 -50.00
CA ALA A 125 -33.90 -21.01 -49.32
C ALA A 125 -32.61 -20.21 -49.08
N LYS A 126 -32.25 -19.29 -49.98
CA LYS A 126 -31.13 -18.36 -49.76
C LYS A 126 -31.43 -17.39 -48.62
N HIS A 127 -32.61 -16.79 -48.61
CA HIS A 127 -33.00 -15.88 -47.53
C HIS A 127 -33.08 -16.59 -46.17
N SER A 128 -33.55 -17.84 -46.12
CA SER A 128 -33.55 -18.62 -44.87
C SER A 128 -32.13 -18.96 -44.43
N LEU A 129 -31.23 -19.32 -45.36
CA LEU A 129 -29.81 -19.53 -45.06
C LEU A 129 -29.14 -18.27 -44.52
N ASP A 130 -29.36 -17.11 -45.14
CA ASP A 130 -28.81 -15.84 -44.68
C ASP A 130 -29.33 -15.46 -43.28
N ALA A 131 -30.62 -15.74 -43.01
CA ALA A 131 -31.21 -15.52 -41.69
C ALA A 131 -30.63 -16.47 -40.63
N LEU A 132 -30.39 -17.74 -40.97
CA LEU A 132 -29.75 -18.71 -40.08
C LEU A 132 -28.28 -18.36 -39.82
N GLN A 133 -27.55 -17.88 -40.82
CA GLN A 133 -26.17 -17.42 -40.66
C GLN A 133 -26.08 -16.20 -39.73
N ARG A 134 -27.01 -15.24 -39.85
CA ARG A 134 -27.10 -14.11 -38.91
C ARG A 134 -27.37 -14.57 -37.49
N LYS A 135 -28.35 -15.46 -37.29
CA LYS A 135 -28.65 -16.04 -35.97
C LYS A 135 -27.48 -16.83 -35.39
N LEU A 136 -26.70 -17.52 -36.22
CA LEU A 136 -25.49 -18.21 -35.78
C LEU A 136 -24.43 -17.21 -35.29
N GLY A 137 -24.21 -16.12 -36.04
CA GLY A 137 -23.30 -15.04 -35.64
C GLY A 137 -23.71 -14.41 -34.31
N GLU A 138 -24.98 -14.02 -34.17
CA GLU A 138 -25.52 -13.46 -32.93
C GLU A 138 -25.32 -14.40 -31.72
N ARG A 139 -25.52 -15.71 -31.91
CA ARG A 139 -25.28 -16.70 -30.85
C ARG A 139 -23.81 -16.88 -30.53
N GLN A 140 -22.93 -16.76 -31.53
CA GLN A 140 -21.49 -16.86 -31.32
C GLN A 140 -20.96 -15.64 -30.57
N ASP A 141 -21.39 -14.44 -30.95
CA ASP A 141 -21.05 -13.20 -30.23
C ASP A 141 -21.55 -13.24 -28.78
N ALA A 142 -22.78 -13.75 -28.55
CA ALA A 142 -23.32 -13.93 -27.20
C ALA A 142 -22.53 -14.97 -26.37
N LEU A 143 -22.06 -16.04 -27.00
CA LEU A 143 -21.23 -17.05 -26.34
C LEU A 143 -19.85 -16.49 -25.97
N ASP A 144 -19.24 -15.70 -26.85
CA ASP A 144 -17.95 -15.04 -26.61
C ASP A 144 -18.07 -14.00 -25.47
N ALA A 145 -19.16 -13.23 -25.44
CA ALA A 145 -19.45 -12.31 -24.35
C ALA A 145 -19.63 -13.04 -23.01
N ALA A 146 -20.37 -14.15 -23.00
CA ALA A 146 -20.55 -14.97 -21.79
C ALA A 146 -19.23 -15.61 -21.32
N HIS A 147 -18.35 -16.03 -22.24
CA HIS A 147 -17.01 -16.53 -21.89
C HIS A 147 -16.13 -15.44 -21.29
N ALA A 148 -16.15 -14.23 -21.85
CA ALA A 148 -15.43 -13.09 -21.29
C ALA A 148 -15.92 -12.74 -19.87
N GLU A 149 -17.23 -12.78 -19.65
CA GLU A 149 -17.82 -12.55 -18.32
C GLU A 149 -17.45 -13.66 -17.33
N ALA A 150 -17.50 -14.93 -17.75
CA ALA A 150 -17.09 -16.06 -16.92
C ALA A 150 -15.61 -15.95 -16.51
N ALA A 151 -14.72 -15.58 -17.44
CA ALA A 151 -13.31 -15.35 -17.16
C ALA A 151 -13.09 -14.19 -16.18
N ARG A 152 -13.85 -13.09 -16.34
CA ARG A 152 -13.83 -11.95 -15.41
C ARG A 152 -14.24 -12.36 -14.00
N LEU A 153 -15.35 -13.09 -13.86
CA LEU A 153 -15.85 -13.56 -12.57
C LEU A 153 -14.90 -14.56 -11.91
N GLN A 154 -14.24 -15.43 -12.70
CA GLN A 154 -13.23 -16.35 -12.19
C GLN A 154 -12.01 -15.60 -11.62
N ALA A 155 -11.52 -14.58 -12.32
CA ALA A 155 -10.43 -13.74 -11.81
C ALA A 155 -10.81 -13.01 -10.52
N GLU A 156 -12.04 -12.50 -10.44
CA GLU A 156 -12.56 -11.85 -9.22
C GLU A 156 -12.65 -12.83 -8.04
N LEU A 157 -13.10 -14.06 -8.30
CA LEU A 157 -13.18 -15.12 -7.30
C LEU A 157 -11.80 -15.52 -6.78
N GLU A 158 -10.82 -15.70 -7.67
CA GLU A 158 -9.43 -15.98 -7.29
C GLU A 158 -8.83 -14.83 -6.47
N HIS A 159 -9.11 -13.57 -6.83
CA HIS A 159 -8.69 -12.41 -6.05
C HIS A 159 -9.30 -12.44 -4.64
N LYS A 160 -10.61 -12.68 -4.52
CA LYS A 160 -11.30 -12.80 -3.22
C LYS A 160 -10.74 -13.96 -2.38
N GLN A 161 -10.41 -15.10 -2.99
CA GLN A 161 -9.77 -16.21 -2.30
C GLN A 161 -8.38 -15.84 -1.76
N ARG A 162 -7.56 -15.13 -2.55
CA ARG A 162 -6.25 -14.63 -2.10
C ARG A 162 -6.38 -13.65 -0.94
N VAL A 163 -7.32 -12.70 -1.03
CA VAL A 163 -7.60 -11.75 0.06
C VAL A 163 -8.07 -12.48 1.32
N GLY A 164 -8.94 -13.48 1.19
CA GLY A 164 -9.40 -14.31 2.30
C GLY A 164 -8.25 -15.06 2.98
N LEU A 165 -7.31 -15.61 2.21
CA LEU A 165 -6.12 -16.27 2.75
C LEU A 165 -5.16 -15.28 3.43
N LEU A 166 -5.03 -14.06 2.92
CA LEU A 166 -4.23 -13.03 3.59
C LEU A 166 -4.87 -12.60 4.92
N LEU A 167 -6.19 -12.42 4.95
CA LEU A 167 -6.92 -12.08 6.18
C LEU A 167 -6.82 -13.19 7.23
N SER A 168 -6.89 -14.47 6.85
CA SER A 168 -6.73 -15.58 7.80
C SER A 168 -5.31 -15.66 8.36
N VAL A 169 -4.28 -15.36 7.55
CA VAL A 169 -2.89 -15.24 8.03
C VAL A 169 -2.74 -14.07 8.99
N LEU A 170 -3.37 -12.92 8.72
CA LEU A 170 -3.35 -11.76 9.62
C LEU A 170 -4.07 -12.06 10.94
N GLU A 171 -5.21 -12.73 10.90
CA GLU A 171 -5.93 -13.20 12.10
C GLU A 171 -5.08 -14.18 12.92
N ALA A 172 -4.41 -15.13 12.27
CA ALA A 172 -3.48 -16.05 12.93
C ALA A 172 -2.28 -15.31 13.57
N LYS A 173 -1.81 -14.22 12.97
CA LYS A 173 -0.74 -13.39 13.55
C LYS A 173 -1.24 -12.56 14.73
N GLU A 174 -2.44 -12.01 14.65
CA GLU A 174 -3.01 -11.21 15.74
C GLU A 174 -3.35 -12.09 16.96
N THR A 175 -3.85 -13.30 16.74
CA THR A 175 -4.07 -14.29 17.81
C THR A 175 -2.75 -14.71 18.49
N LEU A 176 -1.67 -14.91 17.71
CA LEU A 176 -0.34 -15.16 18.28
C LEU A 176 0.17 -13.96 19.09
N ARG A 177 -0.06 -12.73 18.59
CA ARG A 177 0.33 -11.50 19.27
C ARG A 177 -0.41 -11.32 20.59
N THR A 178 -1.73 -11.54 20.62
CA THR A 178 -2.52 -11.50 21.87
C THR A 178 -2.03 -12.54 22.86
N ARG A 179 -1.77 -13.77 22.41
CA ARG A 179 -1.19 -14.81 23.27
C ARG A 179 0.17 -14.39 23.88
N ARG A 180 1.05 -13.77 23.09
CA ARG A 180 2.33 -13.24 23.59
C ARG A 180 2.13 -12.13 24.63
N PHE A 181 1.16 -11.26 24.44
CA PHE A 181 0.81 -10.23 25.43
C PHE A 181 0.26 -10.84 26.72
N GLU A 182 -0.57 -11.87 26.63
CA GLU A 182 -1.06 -12.60 27.80
C GLU A 182 0.08 -13.29 28.55
N GLU A 183 1.01 -13.94 27.85
CA GLU A 183 2.19 -14.56 28.46
C GLU A 183 3.10 -13.50 29.12
N MET A 184 3.31 -12.35 28.47
CA MET A 184 4.08 -11.24 29.05
C MET A 184 3.40 -10.65 30.29
N ALA A 185 2.06 -10.50 30.27
CA ALA A 185 1.30 -10.07 31.43
C ALA A 185 1.43 -11.05 32.60
N ARG A 186 1.35 -12.37 32.32
CA ARG A 186 1.59 -13.41 33.33
C ARG A 186 2.99 -13.33 33.92
N LEU A 187 4.03 -13.21 33.10
CA LEU A 187 5.42 -13.07 33.56
C LEU A 187 5.61 -11.81 34.43
N MET A 188 4.98 -10.69 34.06
CA MET A 188 4.99 -9.46 34.87
C MET A 188 4.32 -9.66 36.22
N ASP A 189 3.20 -10.37 36.28
CA ASP A 189 2.52 -10.68 37.54
C ASP A 189 3.31 -11.67 38.39
N ASP A 190 3.97 -12.66 37.78
CA ASP A 190 4.85 -13.59 38.48
C ASP A 190 6.09 -12.87 39.06
N LEU A 191 6.67 -11.92 38.31
CA LEU A 191 7.74 -11.06 38.80
C LEU A 191 7.28 -10.17 39.95
N ARG A 192 6.07 -9.59 39.87
CA ARG A 192 5.48 -8.81 40.98
C ARG A 192 5.27 -9.67 42.22
N LYS A 193 4.77 -10.90 42.06
CA LYS A 193 4.58 -11.84 43.18
C LYS A 193 5.92 -12.27 43.78
N ALA A 194 6.93 -12.55 42.96
CA ALA A 194 8.27 -12.87 43.43
C ALA A 194 8.89 -11.69 44.19
N ALA A 195 8.78 -10.47 43.66
CA ALA A 195 9.26 -9.26 44.33
C ALA A 195 8.51 -8.97 45.64
N ALA A 196 7.20 -9.22 45.69
CA ALA A 196 6.41 -9.08 46.91
C ALA A 196 6.76 -10.16 47.96
N GLY A 197 7.03 -11.39 47.53
CA GLY A 197 7.49 -12.47 48.41
C GLY A 197 8.89 -12.24 48.99
N ASP A 198 9.77 -11.58 48.24
CA ASP A 198 11.08 -11.15 48.77
C ASP A 198 10.98 -9.91 49.69
N ALA A 199 9.93 -9.10 49.56
CA ALA A 199 9.68 -7.93 50.41
C ALA A 199 9.09 -8.27 51.79
N GLU A 200 8.62 -9.51 52.03
CA GLU A 200 8.23 -9.99 53.37
C GLU A 200 9.43 -10.24 54.30
N LYS A 201 10.67 -10.18 53.80
CA LYS A 201 11.86 -9.98 54.64
C LYS A 201 11.97 -8.49 55.00
N GLU A 202 11.22 -8.10 56.03
CA GLU A 202 11.33 -6.88 56.84
C GLU A 202 12.29 -5.81 56.28
N LEU A 203 11.85 -5.07 55.27
CA LEU A 203 12.38 -3.75 55.00
C LEU A 203 11.46 -2.73 55.70
N PRO A 204 12.02 -1.80 56.49
CA PRO A 204 11.22 -0.82 57.21
C PRO A 204 10.41 0.00 56.21
N VAL A 205 9.11 0.00 56.40
CA VAL A 205 8.16 0.81 55.63
C VAL A 205 8.51 2.29 55.85
N LEU A 206 9.20 2.88 54.87
CA LEU A 206 9.35 4.32 54.78
C LEU A 206 8.10 4.88 54.12
N GLU A 207 7.29 5.56 54.92
CA GLU A 207 6.16 6.36 54.47
C GLU A 207 6.63 7.36 53.42
N THR A 208 6.16 7.16 52.18
CA THR A 208 6.45 8.03 51.05
C THR A 208 5.70 9.35 51.24
N GLN A 209 6.30 10.29 51.99
CA GLN A 209 5.86 11.68 51.97
C GLN A 209 6.30 12.32 50.65
N GLN A 210 5.33 12.35 49.74
CA GLN A 210 5.34 13.11 48.51
C GLN A 210 5.22 14.60 48.85
N ASP A 211 6.33 15.23 49.24
CA ASP A 211 6.39 16.67 49.44
C ASP A 211 7.47 17.32 48.57
N LYS A 212 6.96 18.20 47.70
CA LYS A 212 7.56 19.42 47.17
C LYS A 212 8.86 19.31 46.38
N ALA A 213 8.67 19.44 45.08
CA ALA A 213 9.68 19.76 44.10
C ALA A 213 10.54 20.98 44.48
N SER A 214 11.84 20.84 44.20
CA SER A 214 12.81 21.88 43.85
C SER A 214 12.94 23.08 44.78
N GLU A 215 13.75 22.93 45.81
CA GLU A 215 14.74 23.97 46.11
C GLU A 215 16.11 23.50 45.64
N ALA A 216 16.66 24.25 44.69
CA ALA A 216 17.98 24.02 44.15
C ALA A 216 19.01 24.05 45.28
N MET A 217 19.79 22.97 45.35
CA MET A 217 20.91 22.80 46.26
C MET A 217 21.97 23.88 45.95
N GLU A 218 21.92 25.01 46.66
CA GLU A 218 23.03 25.97 46.64
C GLU A 218 24.23 25.34 47.37
N ILE A 219 25.29 25.08 46.60
CA ILE A 219 26.59 24.64 47.08
C ILE A 219 27.07 25.64 48.17
N PRO A 220 27.45 25.19 49.38
CA PRO A 220 27.88 26.10 50.43
C PRO A 220 29.14 26.84 49.99
N ARG A 221 29.03 28.16 49.79
CA ARG A 221 30.18 29.00 49.42
C ARG A 221 31.17 29.06 50.61
N PRO A 222 32.49 28.97 50.35
CA PRO A 222 33.55 28.98 51.38
C PRO A 222 33.75 30.32 52.10
N SER A 223 32.81 31.26 52.02
CA SER A 223 33.00 32.61 52.58
C SER A 223 32.82 32.66 54.10
N HIS A 224 31.92 31.86 54.68
CA HIS A 224 31.61 31.94 56.11
C HIS A 224 32.73 31.42 57.01
N THR A 225 33.45 30.36 56.60
CA THR A 225 34.65 29.87 57.28
C THR A 225 35.82 30.84 57.14
N ARG A 226 35.96 31.50 55.98
CA ARG A 226 36.99 32.51 55.75
C ARG A 226 36.77 33.77 56.60
N ASP A 227 35.53 34.23 56.73
CA ASP A 227 35.19 35.39 57.55
C ASP A 227 35.34 35.08 59.05
N ALA A 228 34.95 33.89 59.52
CA ALA A 228 35.15 33.48 60.90
C ALA A 228 36.65 33.44 61.28
N LEU A 229 37.49 32.84 60.44
CA LEU A 229 38.95 32.81 60.65
C LEU A 229 39.58 34.20 60.60
N ALA A 230 39.14 35.07 59.68
CA ALA A 230 39.61 36.46 59.60
C ALA A 230 39.25 37.27 60.85
N THR A 231 38.08 37.01 61.44
CA THR A 231 37.61 37.69 62.66
C THR A 231 38.39 37.19 63.88
N LEU A 232 38.67 35.88 63.96
CA LEU A 232 39.48 35.27 65.02
C LEU A 232 40.94 35.75 64.96
N HIS A 233 41.52 35.85 63.77
CA HIS A 233 42.85 36.44 63.55
C HIS A 233 42.89 37.93 63.96
N ALA A 234 41.88 38.72 63.59
CA ALA A 234 41.82 40.14 63.97
C ALA A 234 41.72 40.31 65.50
N LEU A 235 40.99 39.43 66.18
CA LEU A 235 40.84 39.44 67.64
C LEU A 235 42.16 39.05 68.32
N HIS A 236 42.87 38.06 67.79
CA HIS A 236 44.20 37.66 68.30
C HIS A 236 45.23 38.79 68.12
N VAL A 237 45.29 39.44 66.95
CA VAL A 237 46.16 40.59 66.68
C VAL A 237 45.85 41.77 67.60
N SER A 238 44.56 42.02 67.89
CA SER A 238 44.16 43.10 68.82
C SER A 238 44.54 42.84 70.29
N GLN A 239 44.69 41.58 70.68
CA GLN A 239 45.03 41.17 72.05
C GLN A 239 46.54 41.05 72.27
N THR A 240 47.32 40.79 71.22
CA THR A 240 48.78 40.74 71.30
C THR A 240 49.38 42.10 70.94
N THR A 241 49.61 42.97 71.92
CA THR A 241 50.50 44.13 71.78
C THR A 241 51.96 43.66 71.75
N ASN A 242 52.30 42.80 70.80
CA ASN A 242 53.65 42.26 70.63
C ASN A 242 54.35 43.01 69.50
N ALA A 243 55.41 43.75 69.85
CA ALA A 243 56.30 44.39 68.88
C ALA A 243 56.84 43.40 67.83
N ASP A 244 56.90 42.11 68.16
CA ASP A 244 57.31 41.04 67.25
C ASP A 244 56.25 40.72 66.18
N ALA A 245 54.96 40.81 66.50
CA ALA A 245 53.88 40.60 65.52
C ALA A 245 53.84 41.76 64.50
N GLU A 246 54.07 42.98 64.96
CA GLU A 246 54.18 44.16 64.09
C GLU A 246 55.42 44.07 63.19
N ARG A 247 56.57 43.63 63.73
CA ARG A 247 57.78 43.36 62.92
C ARG A 247 57.54 42.28 61.87
N GLN A 248 56.89 41.18 62.22
CA GLN A 248 56.55 40.12 61.26
C GLN A 248 55.58 40.58 60.19
N LEU A 249 54.56 41.37 60.56
CA LEU A 249 53.61 41.96 59.61
C LEU A 249 54.34 42.92 58.67
N ARG A 250 55.19 43.81 59.20
CA ARG A 250 56.03 44.72 58.42
C ARG A 250 56.92 43.96 57.42
N ALA A 251 57.60 42.90 57.87
CA ALA A 251 58.44 42.05 57.02
C ALA A 251 57.63 41.27 55.96
N SER A 252 56.38 40.91 56.23
CA SER A 252 55.49 40.25 55.27
C SER A 252 54.95 41.21 54.21
N ILE A 253 54.61 42.45 54.60
CA ILE A 253 54.18 43.50 53.68
C ILE A 253 55.35 43.89 52.77
N ALA A 254 56.54 44.11 53.34
CA ALA A 254 57.76 44.40 52.60
C ALA A 254 58.07 43.33 51.54
N ARG A 255 57.96 42.04 51.91
CA ARG A 255 58.10 40.91 50.97
C ARG A 255 57.03 40.89 49.89
N ALA A 256 55.78 41.20 50.23
CA ALA A 256 54.67 41.16 49.27
C ALA A 256 54.73 42.32 48.27
N THR A 257 55.20 43.49 48.68
CA THR A 257 55.28 44.70 47.84
C THR A 257 56.66 44.89 47.20
N ASN A 258 57.65 44.06 47.54
CA ASN A 258 59.05 44.13 47.09
C ASN A 258 59.75 45.46 47.43
N PHE A 259 59.40 46.07 48.56
CA PHE A 259 60.05 47.27 49.09
C PHE A 259 60.86 46.94 50.35
N PRO A 260 61.93 47.69 50.67
CA PRO A 260 62.66 47.49 51.92
C PRO A 260 61.77 47.79 53.13
N GLU A 261 62.04 47.14 54.26
CA GLU A 261 61.17 47.21 55.47
C GLU A 261 61.02 48.62 56.05
N CYS A 262 61.96 49.52 55.77
CA CYS A 262 61.94 50.92 56.21
C CYS A 262 61.35 51.88 55.17
N ASP A 263 60.78 51.38 54.07
CA ASP A 263 60.17 52.23 53.05
C ASP A 263 58.88 52.89 53.57
N PRO A 264 58.67 54.21 53.36
CA PRO A 264 57.47 54.91 53.82
C PRO A 264 56.17 54.30 53.26
N HIS A 265 56.22 53.63 52.11
CA HIS A 265 55.06 52.94 51.54
C HIS A 265 54.67 51.69 52.34
N VAL A 266 55.65 50.95 52.86
CA VAL A 266 55.42 49.79 53.74
C VAL A 266 54.85 50.24 55.08
N GLU A 267 55.33 51.35 55.64
CA GLU A 267 54.76 51.93 56.87
C GLU A 267 53.32 52.43 56.69
N SER A 268 53.00 53.02 55.54
CA SER A 268 51.65 53.45 55.18
C SER A 268 50.67 52.27 55.17
N LEU A 269 51.03 51.18 54.48
CA LEU A 269 50.21 49.96 54.40
C LEU A 269 50.08 49.25 55.74
N LEU A 270 51.15 49.26 56.55
CA LEU A 270 51.11 48.74 57.91
C LEU A 270 50.06 49.50 58.74
N ARG A 271 50.07 50.84 58.70
CA ARG A 271 49.07 51.67 59.40
C ARG A 271 47.65 51.41 58.91
N GLU A 272 47.45 51.29 57.61
CA GLU A 272 46.14 51.00 57.04
C GLU A 272 45.61 49.63 57.49
N CYS A 273 46.48 48.62 57.51
CA CYS A 273 46.15 47.29 58.03
C CYS A 273 45.87 47.29 59.54
N THR A 274 46.65 48.03 60.34
CA THR A 274 46.39 48.15 61.79
C THR A 274 45.09 48.90 62.04
N ASP A 275 44.80 49.97 61.30
CA ASP A 275 43.55 50.74 61.43
C ASP A 275 42.34 49.90 61.03
N LEU A 276 42.43 49.09 59.97
CA LEU A 276 41.39 48.15 59.58
C LEU A 276 41.17 47.06 60.63
N ALA A 277 42.24 46.50 61.17
CA ALA A 277 42.17 45.51 62.23
C ALA A 277 41.56 46.11 63.51
N GLN A 278 41.93 47.34 63.87
CA GLN A 278 41.42 48.04 65.04
C GLN A 278 39.94 48.42 64.87
N ARG A 279 39.52 48.90 63.69
CA ARG A 279 38.11 49.13 63.35
C ARG A 279 37.26 47.86 63.43
N ARG A 280 37.84 46.71 63.04
CA ARG A 280 37.17 45.40 63.16
C ARG A 280 37.12 44.92 64.60
N ALA A 281 38.18 45.14 65.38
CA ALA A 281 38.24 44.78 66.80
C ALA A 281 37.33 45.67 67.67
N SER A 282 37.14 46.94 67.32
CA SER A 282 36.22 47.87 68.01
C SER A 282 34.74 47.62 67.68
N ARG A 283 34.45 46.75 66.71
CA ARG A 283 33.07 46.33 66.41
C ARG A 283 32.64 45.41 67.54
N ALA A 284 31.60 45.80 68.29
CA ALA A 284 31.14 45.10 69.48
C ALA A 284 31.09 43.58 69.25
N PRO A 285 31.58 42.77 70.21
CA PRO A 285 31.55 41.31 70.07
C PRO A 285 30.12 40.88 69.77
N PRO A 286 29.89 40.03 68.75
CA PRO A 286 28.57 39.48 68.53
C PRO A 286 28.09 38.82 69.83
N PRO A 287 26.78 38.90 70.14
CA PRO A 287 26.23 38.26 71.34
C PRO A 287 26.70 36.80 71.39
N PRO A 288 26.95 36.25 72.61
CA PRO A 288 27.42 34.88 72.74
C PRO A 288 26.50 33.97 71.91
N PRO A 289 27.07 33.17 70.98
CA PRO A 289 26.27 32.34 70.10
C PRO A 289 25.38 31.46 70.98
N ASP A 290 24.10 31.41 70.65
CA ASP A 290 23.14 30.53 71.29
C ASP A 290 23.63 29.08 71.12
N LEU A 291 24.30 28.57 72.15
CA LEU A 291 24.96 27.26 72.12
C LEU A 291 23.92 26.14 71.95
N GLU A 292 22.72 26.33 72.50
CA GLU A 292 21.62 25.39 72.35
C GLU A 292 21.11 25.40 70.90
N GLY A 293 20.94 26.58 70.30
CA GLY A 293 20.59 26.72 68.89
C GLY A 293 21.64 26.12 67.94
N LEU A 294 22.93 26.27 68.27
CA LEU A 294 24.03 25.67 67.50
C LEU A 294 24.04 24.15 67.63
N GLU A 295 23.84 23.61 68.83
CA GLU A 295 23.78 22.17 69.06
C GLU A 295 22.59 21.53 68.32
N GLN A 296 21.41 22.16 68.35
CA GLN A 296 20.26 21.72 67.56
C GLN A 296 20.54 21.79 66.05
N SER A 297 21.18 22.85 65.57
CA SER A 297 21.56 22.95 64.15
C SER A 297 22.55 21.85 63.73
N ILE A 298 23.49 21.48 64.61
CA ILE A 298 24.44 20.40 64.37
C ILE A 298 23.71 19.06 64.29
N ARG A 299 22.81 18.76 65.24
CA ARG A 299 22.03 17.52 65.22
C ARG A 299 21.16 17.38 63.97
N VAL A 300 20.49 18.46 63.55
CA VAL A 300 19.69 18.45 62.30
C VAL A 300 20.58 18.19 61.08
N LYS A 301 21.78 18.78 61.03
CA LYS A 301 22.73 18.54 59.94
C LYS A 301 23.30 17.13 59.96
N GLU A 302 23.57 16.58 61.14
CA GLU A 302 24.01 15.20 61.34
C GLU A 302 22.95 14.21 60.87
N ASP A 303 21.69 14.39 61.28
CA ASP A 303 20.56 13.57 60.79
C ASP A 303 20.38 13.68 59.28
N THR A 304 20.53 14.88 58.72
CA THR A 304 20.44 15.10 57.27
C THR A 304 21.57 14.40 56.54
N LEU A 305 22.80 14.48 57.06
CA LEU A 305 23.96 13.79 56.49
C LEU A 305 23.83 12.27 56.60
N GLN A 306 23.31 11.77 57.71
CA GLN A 306 23.05 10.35 57.90
C GLN A 306 22.02 9.85 56.88
N ARG A 307 20.89 10.56 56.73
CA ARG A 307 19.87 10.23 55.73
C ARG A 307 20.41 10.25 54.30
N LEU A 308 21.23 11.25 53.96
CA LEU A 308 21.88 11.32 52.64
C LEU A 308 22.88 10.17 52.43
N SER A 309 23.62 9.78 53.49
CA SER A 309 24.52 8.64 53.46
C SER A 309 23.75 7.34 53.23
N ASP A 310 22.68 7.10 54.00
CA ASP A 310 21.82 5.92 53.88
C ASP A 310 21.18 5.83 52.50
N ALA A 311 20.67 6.96 51.97
CA ALA A 311 20.13 7.04 50.62
C ALA A 311 21.20 6.74 49.56
N SER A 312 22.41 7.25 49.72
CA SER A 312 23.52 6.99 48.80
C SER A 312 23.92 5.51 48.79
N ILE A 313 23.91 4.87 49.96
CA ILE A 313 24.15 3.42 50.09
C ILE A 313 23.02 2.63 49.39
N ALA A 314 21.77 3.01 49.62
CA ALA A 314 20.61 2.37 48.97
C ALA A 314 20.66 2.50 47.44
N TYR A 315 21.01 3.68 46.92
CA TYR A 315 21.23 3.87 45.47
C TYR A 315 22.40 3.02 44.95
N GLY A 316 23.47 2.87 45.74
CA GLY A 316 24.58 1.96 45.41
C GLY A 316 24.10 0.51 45.22
N PHE A 317 23.29 0.01 46.14
CA PHE A 317 22.69 -1.33 46.03
C PHE A 317 21.76 -1.46 44.82
N LEU A 318 20.93 -0.45 44.56
CA LEU A 318 20.01 -0.45 43.42
C LEU A 318 20.77 -0.46 42.09
N CYS A 319 21.80 0.37 41.96
CA CYS A 319 22.67 0.42 40.79
C CYS A 319 23.36 -0.93 40.54
N ASP A 320 23.92 -1.55 41.59
CA ASP A 320 24.55 -2.87 41.46
C ASP A 320 23.54 -3.95 41.06
N HIS A 321 22.33 -3.92 41.62
CA HIS A 321 21.25 -4.82 41.22
C HIS A 321 20.86 -4.65 39.75
N LEU A 322 20.68 -3.40 39.29
CA LEU A 322 20.34 -3.10 37.90
C LEU A 322 21.46 -3.53 36.94
N ILE A 323 22.73 -3.29 37.30
CA ILE A 323 23.88 -3.75 36.51
C ILE A 323 23.87 -5.28 36.38
N ARG A 324 23.64 -6.02 37.47
CA ARG A 324 23.53 -7.48 37.45
C ARG A 324 22.34 -7.96 36.62
N SER A 325 21.19 -7.29 36.71
CA SER A 325 20.00 -7.60 35.92
C SER A 325 20.26 -7.42 34.42
N VAL A 326 20.85 -6.29 34.01
CA VAL A 326 21.25 -6.03 32.62
C VAL A 326 22.30 -7.04 32.14
N ALA A 327 23.28 -7.37 32.97
CA ALA A 327 24.28 -8.38 32.64
C ALA A 327 23.65 -9.78 32.45
N THR A 328 22.68 -10.13 33.28
CA THR A 328 21.94 -11.39 33.18
C THR A 328 21.10 -11.40 31.90
N PHE A 329 20.31 -10.35 31.65
CA PHE A 329 19.53 -10.20 30.43
C PHE A 329 20.39 -10.32 29.17
N ASN A 330 21.55 -9.65 29.13
CA ASN A 330 22.47 -9.72 28.00
C ASN A 330 23.08 -11.13 27.82
N LYS A 331 23.30 -11.86 28.91
CA LYS A 331 23.90 -13.20 28.86
C LYS A 331 22.91 -14.29 28.48
N THR A 332 21.66 -14.21 28.96
CA THR A 332 20.66 -15.27 28.79
C THR A 332 19.63 -14.89 27.75
N THR A 333 18.99 -13.74 27.91
CA THR A 333 17.76 -13.41 27.17
C THR A 333 18.08 -12.80 25.82
N ALA A 334 19.17 -12.04 25.70
CA ALA A 334 19.55 -11.38 24.46
C ALA A 334 20.04 -12.37 23.39
N SER A 335 20.69 -13.46 23.78
CA SER A 335 21.05 -14.54 22.85
C SER A 335 19.80 -15.26 22.34
N ASP A 336 18.86 -15.56 23.23
CA ASP A 336 17.63 -16.29 22.88
C ASP A 336 16.70 -15.43 22.01
N LEU A 337 16.65 -14.11 22.26
CA LEU A 337 15.98 -13.15 21.39
C LEU A 337 16.68 -13.04 20.03
N ARG A 338 18.01 -13.04 19.98
CA ARG A 338 18.75 -13.03 18.71
C ARG A 338 18.52 -14.29 17.90
N THR A 339 18.62 -15.47 18.51
CA THR A 339 18.36 -16.74 17.82
C THR A 339 16.91 -16.83 17.38
N SER A 340 15.96 -16.38 18.19
CA SER A 340 14.54 -16.31 17.80
C SER A 340 14.28 -15.30 16.67
N LEU A 341 15.01 -14.18 16.61
CA LEU A 341 14.95 -13.22 15.50
C LEU A 341 15.66 -13.72 14.24
N GLU A 342 16.74 -14.49 14.38
CA GLU A 342 17.48 -15.11 13.29
C GLU A 342 16.72 -16.31 12.69
N ASP A 343 15.96 -17.07 13.50
CA ASP A 343 15.00 -18.08 13.04
C ASP A 343 13.82 -17.45 12.27
N VAL A 344 13.51 -16.18 12.53
CA VAL A 344 12.59 -15.39 11.69
C VAL A 344 13.27 -14.94 10.38
N GLY A 345 14.52 -15.32 10.12
CA GLY A 345 15.21 -15.16 8.84
C GLY A 345 14.47 -15.77 7.64
N ASP A 346 13.62 -16.77 7.86
CA ASP A 346 12.69 -17.30 6.84
C ASP A 346 11.56 -16.31 6.45
N ALA A 347 11.33 -15.28 7.27
CA ALA A 347 10.46 -14.17 6.93
C ALA A 347 11.09 -13.27 5.85
N LYS A 348 12.40 -13.32 5.62
CA LYS A 348 13.04 -12.64 4.48
C LYS A 348 12.55 -13.22 3.16
N GLY A 349 12.40 -14.55 3.09
CA GLY A 349 11.72 -15.22 1.99
C GLY A 349 10.25 -14.81 1.86
N HIS A 350 9.52 -14.63 2.97
CA HIS A 350 8.11 -14.17 2.91
C HIS A 350 7.97 -12.70 2.51
N VAL A 351 8.88 -11.82 2.93
CA VAL A 351 8.93 -10.42 2.50
C VAL A 351 9.36 -10.34 1.03
N GLU A 352 10.31 -11.17 0.59
CA GLU A 352 10.69 -11.29 -0.82
C GLU A 352 9.55 -11.86 -1.66
N ILE A 353 8.79 -12.84 -1.17
CA ILE A 353 7.58 -13.37 -1.82
C ILE A 353 6.48 -12.30 -1.89
N LEU A 354 6.26 -11.53 -0.82
CA LEU A 354 5.29 -10.42 -0.81
C LEU A 354 5.74 -9.28 -1.74
N GLN A 355 7.02 -8.94 -1.72
CA GLN A 355 7.61 -7.93 -2.59
C GLN A 355 7.56 -8.39 -4.05
N TRP A 356 7.83 -9.67 -4.31
CA TRP A 356 7.69 -10.30 -5.62
C TRP A 356 6.22 -10.30 -6.07
N LEU A 357 5.27 -10.67 -5.21
CA LEU A 357 3.83 -10.62 -5.49
C LEU A 357 3.32 -9.20 -5.75
N VAL A 358 3.88 -8.18 -5.10
CA VAL A 358 3.52 -6.77 -5.33
C VAL A 358 4.16 -6.23 -6.61
N THR A 359 5.42 -6.60 -6.90
CA THR A 359 6.14 -6.16 -8.11
C THR A 359 5.75 -6.91 -9.37
N HIS A 360 5.29 -8.15 -9.24
CA HIS A 360 4.84 -9.02 -10.34
C HIS A 360 3.35 -9.28 -10.32
N ALA A 361 2.59 -8.56 -9.47
CA ALA A 361 1.16 -8.43 -9.68
C ALA A 361 1.00 -7.95 -11.14
N PRO A 362 0.24 -8.67 -11.98
CA PRO A 362 0.00 -8.23 -13.34
C PRO A 362 -0.49 -6.79 -13.22
N SER A 363 0.25 -5.86 -13.81
CA SER A 363 -0.11 -4.45 -13.88
C SER A 363 -1.54 -4.42 -14.34
N LEU A 364 -2.48 -4.29 -13.40
CA LEU A 364 -3.90 -4.16 -13.70
C LEU A 364 -3.94 -2.98 -14.64
N GLU A 365 -4.20 -3.26 -15.92
CA GLU A 365 -4.37 -2.24 -16.94
C GLU A 365 -5.31 -1.20 -16.33
N ALA A 366 -4.77 0.02 -16.17
CA ALA A 366 -5.28 1.07 -15.30
C ALA A 366 -6.79 0.93 -15.06
N ASP A 367 -7.12 0.22 -13.99
CA ASP A 367 -8.51 -0.06 -13.66
C ASP A 367 -9.07 1.29 -13.22
N THR A 368 -9.69 2.00 -14.18
CA THR A 368 -10.22 3.36 -13.97
C THR A 368 -11.18 3.42 -12.79
N SER A 369 -11.69 2.26 -12.35
CA SER A 369 -12.45 2.05 -11.12
C SER A 369 -11.65 2.44 -9.87
N PHE A 370 -10.40 2.01 -9.73
CA PHE A 370 -9.57 2.34 -8.57
C PHE A 370 -9.24 3.84 -8.50
N GLU A 371 -8.92 4.44 -9.65
CA GLU A 371 -8.68 5.88 -9.72
C GLU A 371 -9.95 6.68 -9.36
N GLN A 372 -11.13 6.22 -9.80
CA GLN A 372 -12.42 6.82 -9.43
C GLN A 372 -12.74 6.65 -7.94
N ASP A 373 -12.48 5.47 -7.36
CA ASP A 373 -12.71 5.19 -5.95
C ASP A 373 -11.79 6.02 -5.05
N VAL A 374 -10.52 6.17 -5.41
CA VAL A 374 -9.58 7.06 -4.71
C VAL A 374 -10.02 8.52 -4.87
N LYS A 375 -10.39 8.97 -6.07
CA LYS A 375 -10.92 10.33 -6.27
C LYS A 375 -12.17 10.58 -5.42
N LYS A 376 -13.06 9.60 -5.31
CA LYS A 376 -14.27 9.66 -4.47
C LYS A 376 -13.93 9.71 -2.98
N ALA A 377 -13.01 8.87 -2.50
CA ALA A 377 -12.59 8.82 -1.11
C ALA A 377 -11.96 10.15 -0.63
N PHE A 378 -11.20 10.82 -1.51
CA PHE A 378 -10.54 12.09 -1.21
C PHE A 378 -11.32 13.33 -1.69
N ASN A 379 -12.59 13.16 -2.10
CA ASN A 379 -13.46 14.23 -2.65
C ASN A 379 -12.78 15.07 -3.75
N ILE A 380 -11.98 14.44 -4.59
CA ILE A 380 -11.29 15.06 -5.72
C ILE A 380 -12.23 15.02 -6.92
N HIS A 381 -12.81 16.16 -7.26
CA HIS A 381 -13.73 16.29 -8.38
C HIS A 381 -12.95 16.68 -9.64
N GLY A 382 -13.11 15.92 -10.73
CA GLY A 382 -12.52 16.21 -12.06
C GLY A 382 -11.26 15.42 -12.42
N GLU A 383 -10.68 15.73 -13.59
CA GLU A 383 -9.39 15.20 -14.07
C GLU A 383 -8.22 15.87 -13.32
N ALA A 384 -8.08 15.56 -12.03
CA ALA A 384 -6.89 15.94 -11.28
C ALA A 384 -5.72 15.05 -11.71
N ALA A 385 -4.59 15.67 -12.06
CA ALA A 385 -3.34 14.95 -12.33
C ALA A 385 -2.96 14.07 -11.12
N TRP A 386 -2.46 12.86 -11.39
CA TRP A 386 -2.10 11.86 -10.37
C TRP A 386 -1.20 12.40 -9.24
N GLY A 387 -0.33 13.37 -9.55
CA GLY A 387 0.49 14.07 -8.56
C GLY A 387 -0.31 14.79 -7.47
N ASN A 388 -1.47 15.34 -7.80
CA ASN A 388 -2.35 16.01 -6.82
C ASN A 388 -3.07 15.01 -5.92
N ILE A 389 -3.40 13.82 -6.46
CA ILE A 389 -3.99 12.72 -5.69
C ILE A 389 -2.98 12.21 -4.68
N ILE A 390 -1.73 11.94 -5.11
CA ILE A 390 -0.64 11.52 -4.23
C ILE A 390 -0.39 12.58 -3.14
N GLY A 391 -0.34 13.87 -3.50
CA GLY A 391 -0.15 14.95 -2.55
C GLY A 391 -1.22 14.96 -1.45
N ARG A 392 -2.50 14.86 -1.82
CA ARG A 392 -3.60 14.78 -0.85
C ARG A 392 -3.54 13.53 0.04
N VAL A 393 -3.20 12.37 -0.53
CA VAL A 393 -3.01 11.13 0.24
C VAL A 393 -1.89 11.33 1.27
N GLN A 394 -0.76 11.89 0.86
CA GLN A 394 0.37 12.16 1.76
C GLN A 394 0.00 13.15 2.87
N ASP A 395 -0.73 14.21 2.55
CA ASP A 395 -1.17 15.20 3.54
C ASP A 395 -2.15 14.57 4.53
N THR A 396 -3.09 13.76 4.06
CA THR A 396 -4.05 13.05 4.93
C THR A 396 -3.34 12.05 5.86
N VAL A 397 -2.34 11.33 5.34
CA VAL A 397 -1.52 10.41 6.16
C VAL A 397 -0.69 11.18 7.19
N ARG A 398 -0.10 12.31 6.81
CA ARG A 398 0.62 13.18 7.75
C ARG A 398 -0.30 13.74 8.82
N GLU A 399 -1.50 14.18 8.46
CA GLU A 399 -2.48 14.72 9.40
C GLU A 399 -2.97 13.65 10.38
N THR A 400 -3.32 12.45 9.89
CA THR A 400 -3.71 11.33 10.76
C THR A 400 -2.57 10.85 11.65
N HIS A 401 -1.33 10.84 11.15
CA HIS A 401 -0.16 10.54 11.97
C HIS A 401 0.10 11.63 13.02
N ALA A 402 -0.05 12.91 12.65
CA ALA A 402 0.08 14.03 13.58
C ALA A 402 -1.00 13.99 14.66
N GLN A 403 -2.26 13.68 14.31
CA GLN A 403 -3.34 13.47 15.26
C GLN A 403 -3.07 12.27 16.16
N ARG A 404 -2.59 11.14 15.63
CA ARG A 404 -2.21 9.97 16.45
C ARG A 404 -1.06 10.26 17.39
N SER A 405 0.00 10.91 16.92
CA SER A 405 1.12 11.34 17.76
C SER A 405 0.62 12.30 18.83
N PHE A 406 -0.20 13.29 18.45
CA PHE A 406 -0.82 14.20 19.40
C PHE A 406 -1.65 13.48 20.45
N LEU A 407 -2.46 12.48 20.09
CA LEU A 407 -3.25 11.70 21.05
C LEU A 407 -2.39 10.78 21.93
N ALA A 408 -1.27 10.28 21.41
CA ALA A 408 -0.33 9.47 22.16
C ALA A 408 0.52 10.31 23.14
N ASP A 409 0.92 11.51 22.71
CA ASP A 409 1.76 12.46 23.47
C ASP A 409 0.92 13.35 24.38
N ALA A 410 -0.37 13.52 24.07
CA ALA A 410 -1.36 14.09 24.98
C ALA A 410 -1.58 13.10 26.13
N SER A 411 -0.64 13.13 27.07
CA SER A 411 -0.90 12.85 28.47
C SER A 411 -2.05 13.75 28.89
N LEU A 412 -3.30 13.29 28.69
CA LEU A 412 -4.47 13.82 29.37
C LEU A 412 -4.13 13.70 30.85
N GLY A 413 -3.69 14.80 31.45
CA GLY A 413 -3.36 14.85 32.86
C GLY A 413 -4.52 14.22 33.60
N ALA A 414 -4.24 13.18 34.38
CA ALA A 414 -5.27 12.40 35.07
C ALA A 414 -6.26 13.40 35.68
N PRO A 415 -7.55 13.37 35.28
CA PRO A 415 -8.50 14.37 35.72
C PRO A 415 -8.44 14.37 37.23
N ARG A 416 -8.07 15.53 37.81
CA ARG A 416 -8.04 15.74 39.26
C ARG A 416 -9.33 15.15 39.80
N ALA A 417 -9.24 14.08 40.59
CA ALA A 417 -10.38 13.32 41.06
C ALA A 417 -11.43 14.31 41.57
N PRO A 418 -12.57 14.50 40.88
CA PRO A 418 -13.59 15.37 41.39
C PRO A 418 -14.12 14.71 42.66
N ALA A 419 -14.17 15.46 43.75
CA ALA A 419 -14.72 15.03 45.04
C ALA A 419 -16.25 14.76 45.00
N THR A 420 -16.81 14.61 43.80
CA THR A 420 -18.24 14.53 43.54
C THR A 420 -18.53 13.19 42.89
N ASP A 421 -19.48 12.46 43.46
CA ASP A 421 -19.95 11.15 43.04
C ASP A 421 -20.27 11.15 41.52
N LEU A 422 -19.38 10.56 40.71
CA LEU A 422 -19.47 10.50 39.24
C LEU A 422 -20.40 9.39 38.75
N THR A 423 -20.89 8.57 39.66
CA THR A 423 -21.78 7.43 39.40
C THR A 423 -23.00 7.78 38.52
N PRO A 424 -23.74 8.90 38.73
CA PRO A 424 -24.89 9.24 37.88
C PRO A 424 -24.48 9.66 36.45
N LEU A 425 -23.29 10.23 36.27
CA LEU A 425 -22.81 10.64 34.94
C LEU A 425 -22.36 9.42 34.13
N VAL A 426 -21.66 8.48 34.77
CA VAL A 426 -21.29 7.19 34.16
C VAL A 426 -22.54 6.40 33.81
N GLN A 427 -23.54 6.35 34.69
CA GLN A 427 -24.80 5.65 34.45
C GLN A 427 -25.59 6.29 33.29
N SER A 428 -25.66 7.62 33.22
CA SER A 428 -26.24 8.35 32.09
C SER A 428 -25.53 8.06 30.77
N GLN A 429 -24.20 7.96 30.79
CA GLN A 429 -23.42 7.63 29.59
C GLN A 429 -23.64 6.18 29.15
N VAL A 430 -23.70 5.24 30.08
CA VAL A 430 -24.03 3.83 29.78
C VAL A 430 -25.44 3.70 29.21
N GLU A 431 -26.43 4.42 29.76
CA GLU A 431 -27.81 4.40 29.25
C GLU A 431 -27.91 5.01 27.85
N THR A 432 -27.23 6.13 27.59
CA THR A 432 -27.22 6.75 26.25
C THR A 432 -26.47 5.89 25.24
N SER A 433 -25.37 5.24 25.63
CA SER A 433 -24.66 4.27 24.79
C SER A 433 -25.57 3.07 24.48
N HIS A 434 -26.25 2.50 25.48
CA HIS A 434 -27.19 1.41 25.25
C HIS A 434 -28.32 1.78 24.28
N ARG A 435 -28.95 2.95 24.45
CA ARG A 435 -30.02 3.40 23.55
C ARG A 435 -29.54 3.59 22.12
N THR A 436 -28.33 4.09 21.92
CA THR A 436 -27.76 4.26 20.58
C THR A 436 -27.39 2.91 19.95
N HIS A 437 -26.86 1.97 20.72
CA HIS A 437 -26.61 0.60 20.25
C HIS A 437 -27.90 -0.14 19.90
N ASP A 438 -28.95 -0.02 20.72
CA ASP A 438 -30.25 -0.64 20.44
C ASP A 438 -30.90 -0.04 19.18
N ALA A 439 -30.83 1.27 19.00
CA ALA A 439 -31.33 1.93 17.79
C ALA A 439 -30.55 1.48 16.54
N ALA A 440 -29.22 1.35 16.65
CA ALA A 440 -28.38 0.85 15.57
C ALA A 440 -28.68 -0.62 15.23
N ALA A 441 -28.87 -1.47 16.25
CA ALA A 441 -29.24 -2.87 16.08
C ALA A 441 -30.62 -3.02 15.40
N GLN A 442 -31.62 -2.24 15.79
CA GLN A 442 -32.94 -2.22 15.13
C GLN A 442 -32.85 -1.76 13.67
N LEU A 443 -32.00 -0.77 13.37
CA LEU A 443 -31.77 -0.32 12.01
C LEU A 443 -31.11 -1.40 11.15
N LEU A 444 -30.11 -2.10 11.69
CA LEU A 444 -29.45 -3.21 11.02
C LEU A 444 -30.43 -4.36 10.78
N GLN A 445 -31.23 -4.71 11.79
CA GLN A 445 -32.27 -5.73 11.65
C GLN A 445 -33.26 -5.38 10.53
N ARG A 446 -33.78 -4.15 10.50
CA ARG A 446 -34.67 -3.68 9.42
C ARG A 446 -33.99 -3.70 8.05
N LYS A 447 -32.68 -3.45 7.98
CA LYS A 447 -31.92 -3.56 6.72
C LYS A 447 -31.77 -5.02 6.26
N VAL A 448 -31.53 -5.94 7.19
CA VAL A 448 -31.47 -7.39 6.90
C VAL A 448 -32.84 -7.90 6.44
N GLU A 449 -33.92 -7.52 7.12
CA GLU A 449 -35.28 -7.88 6.71
C GLU A 449 -35.61 -7.34 5.31
N LYS A 450 -35.23 -6.08 5.01
CA LYS A 450 -35.39 -5.51 3.66
C LYS A 450 -34.54 -6.22 2.61
N ALA A 451 -33.32 -6.64 2.95
CA ALA A 451 -32.47 -7.39 2.04
C ALA A 451 -33.06 -8.76 1.72
N ASN A 452 -33.59 -9.47 2.73
CA ASN A 452 -34.27 -10.75 2.54
C ASN A 452 -35.52 -10.60 1.65
N VAL A 453 -36.31 -9.54 1.86
CA VAL A 453 -37.48 -9.24 1.01
C VAL A 453 -37.04 -8.93 -0.44
N ALA A 454 -35.94 -8.20 -0.62
CA ALA A 454 -35.39 -7.93 -1.95
C ALA A 454 -34.90 -9.20 -2.64
N GLU A 455 -34.29 -10.13 -1.91
CA GLU A 455 -33.85 -11.42 -2.42
C GLU A 455 -35.04 -12.30 -2.87
N THR A 456 -36.13 -12.33 -2.09
CA THR A 456 -37.37 -13.01 -2.51
C THR A 456 -37.96 -12.38 -3.78
N LEU A 457 -37.93 -11.05 -3.91
CA LEU A 457 -38.39 -10.35 -5.11
C LEU A 457 -37.56 -10.68 -6.35
N VAL A 458 -36.23 -10.79 -6.21
CA VAL A 458 -35.36 -11.20 -7.31
C VAL A 458 -35.74 -12.62 -7.77
N ARG A 459 -35.96 -13.54 -6.82
CA ARG A 459 -36.37 -14.90 -7.12
C ARG A 459 -37.72 -14.97 -7.85
N ASP A 460 -38.70 -14.18 -7.39
CA ASP A 460 -40.01 -14.11 -8.03
C ASP A 460 -39.90 -13.57 -9.47
N VAL A 461 -39.05 -12.56 -9.71
CA VAL A 461 -38.80 -12.02 -11.06
C VAL A 461 -38.12 -13.06 -11.95
N GLU A 462 -37.14 -13.79 -11.44
CA GLU A 462 -36.48 -14.88 -12.17
C GLU A 462 -37.47 -15.99 -12.54
N GLU A 463 -38.38 -16.35 -11.64
CA GLU A 463 -39.45 -17.33 -11.89
C GLU A 463 -40.42 -16.84 -12.95
N VAL A 464 -40.90 -15.59 -12.86
CA VAL A 464 -41.78 -14.98 -13.89
C VAL A 464 -41.09 -14.93 -15.25
N LEU A 465 -39.79 -14.63 -15.30
CA LEU A 465 -39.01 -14.64 -16.54
C LEU A 465 -38.88 -16.06 -17.13
N ALA A 466 -38.68 -17.07 -16.28
CA ALA A 466 -38.62 -18.46 -16.70
C ALA A 466 -39.98 -18.94 -17.25
N GLU A 467 -41.08 -18.60 -16.58
CA GLU A 467 -42.45 -18.90 -17.05
C GLU A 467 -42.77 -18.18 -18.37
N ALA A 468 -42.44 -16.90 -18.49
CA ALA A 468 -42.61 -16.14 -19.72
C ALA A 468 -41.79 -16.73 -20.88
N GLY A 469 -40.56 -17.19 -20.60
CA GLY A 469 -39.72 -17.92 -21.55
C GLY A 469 -40.35 -19.24 -22.00
N ALA A 470 -40.92 -20.02 -21.07
CA ALA A 470 -41.61 -21.27 -21.38
C ALA A 470 -42.87 -21.05 -22.23
N LEU A 471 -43.67 -20.02 -21.94
CA LEU A 471 -44.85 -19.64 -22.73
C LEU A 471 -44.47 -19.17 -24.14
N ALA A 472 -43.41 -18.36 -24.26
CA ALA A 472 -42.90 -17.92 -25.56
C ALA A 472 -42.37 -19.09 -26.40
N GLY A 473 -41.70 -20.07 -25.76
CA GLY A 473 -41.24 -21.31 -26.41
C GLY A 473 -42.39 -22.21 -26.86
N ALA A 474 -43.38 -22.45 -26.00
CA ALA A 474 -44.54 -23.30 -26.31
C ALA A 474 -45.46 -22.71 -27.41
N GLY A 475 -45.51 -21.39 -27.53
CA GLY A 475 -46.22 -20.70 -28.62
C GLY A 475 -45.55 -20.85 -29.99
N LEU A 476 -44.25 -21.15 -30.02
CA LEU A 476 -43.46 -21.35 -31.23
C LEU A 476 -43.53 -22.78 -31.77
N GLU A 477 -43.85 -23.77 -30.94
CA GLU A 477 -44.02 -25.18 -31.37
C GLU A 477 -45.43 -25.52 -31.88
N ARG A 478 -46.41 -24.60 -31.76
CA ARG A 478 -47.79 -24.77 -32.26
C ARG A 478 -48.08 -24.06 -33.59
N ARG A 479 -47.05 -23.63 -34.33
CA ARG A 479 -47.16 -23.15 -35.71
C ARG A 479 -46.28 -23.99 -36.62
#